data_AF-A0A0B2VGK0-F1
#
_entry.id   AF-A0A0B2VGK0-F1
#
_cell.length_a   1.000
_cell.length_b   1.000
_cell.length_c   1.000
_cell.angle_alpha   90.00
_cell.angle_beta   90.00
_cell.angle_gamma   90.00
#
_symmetry.space_group_name_H-M   'P 1'
#
loop_
_entity.id
_entity.type
_entity.pdbx_description
1 polymer ?
#
loop_
_entity_poly.entity_id
_entity_poly.type
_entity_poly.pdbx_seq_one_letter_code
_entity_poly.pdbx_strand_id
1 'polypeptide(L)'
;MIRPIITVYFLFVLASADEGYVTCGSVIKLRNNYDTLKGKCKRGEAIKCGDKIRLMHLTTKCLLHSHMFNAPLSRGNQEVSCFGKNGEGDTGDHWIVTCNTDEWLRGEPVRFKHEDTGKFLASSGQQYGRPISGQGEVVGVSSPGNSAYWKTSEGVYMIKSKEANY
;
A
#
# COMPACT_ATOMS: atom_id res chain seq x y z
N MET A 1 -3.14 13.39 -22.26
CA MET A 1 -2.75 14.08 -21.01
C MET A 1 -2.06 13.03 -20.13
N ILE A 2 -0.74 13.12 -20.00
CA ILE A 2 0.13 12.05 -19.48
C ILE A 2 0.18 12.12 -17.95
N ARG A 3 -0.11 11.01 -17.25
CA ARG A 3 0.02 10.90 -15.78
C ARG A 3 1.46 10.45 -15.42
N PRO A 4 2.11 10.99 -14.37
CA PRO A 4 3.52 10.72 -14.09
C PRO A 4 3.75 9.35 -13.43
N ILE A 5 4.92 8.80 -13.74
CA ILE A 5 5.37 7.41 -13.68
C ILE A 5 6.24 7.16 -12.43
N ILE A 6 6.23 5.93 -11.89
CA ILE A 6 7.17 5.47 -10.85
C ILE A 6 8.27 4.64 -11.52
N THR A 7 9.50 5.14 -11.49
CA THR A 7 10.74 4.38 -11.75
C THR A 7 11.64 4.61 -10.55
N VAL A 8 12.23 3.56 -9.96
CA VAL A 8 13.17 3.70 -8.83
C VAL A 8 14.40 2.83 -9.07
N TYR A 9 15.55 3.48 -9.02
CA TYR A 9 16.91 2.92 -9.09
C TYR A 9 17.46 2.60 -7.69
N PHE A 10 18.42 1.66 -7.65
CA PHE A 10 19.15 1.08 -6.52
C PHE A 10 20.00 2.07 -5.69
N LEU A 11 20.11 1.85 -4.36
CA LEU A 11 21.38 1.98 -3.62
C LEU A 11 21.37 1.20 -2.28
N PHE A 12 22.42 0.42 -2.04
CA PHE A 12 22.68 -0.40 -0.84
C PHE A 12 22.93 0.47 0.42
N VAL A 13 22.28 0.14 1.54
CA VAL A 13 22.77 0.39 2.90
C VAL A 13 22.44 -0.82 3.78
N LEU A 14 23.49 -1.46 4.33
CA LEU A 14 23.38 -2.47 5.39
C LEU A 14 22.89 -1.79 6.67
N ALA A 15 21.75 -2.23 7.22
CA ALA A 15 21.38 -1.91 8.59
C ALA A 15 20.49 -3.02 9.20
N SER A 16 21.09 -3.71 10.17
CA SER A 16 20.54 -4.34 11.38
C SER A 16 19.22 -5.11 11.31
N ALA A 17 19.32 -6.40 11.62
CA ALA A 17 18.21 -7.21 12.10
C ALA A 17 17.68 -6.63 13.41
N ASP A 18 16.56 -5.91 13.35
CA ASP A 18 15.66 -5.76 14.49
C ASP A 18 14.28 -6.19 13.98
N GLU A 19 13.79 -7.29 14.54
CA GLU A 19 12.40 -7.73 14.37
C GLU A 19 11.50 -6.54 14.66
N GLY A 20 10.95 -5.95 13.61
CA GLY A 20 10.18 -4.74 13.78
C GLY A 20 9.01 -4.70 12.84
N TYR A 21 8.03 -3.93 13.28
CA TYR A 21 6.72 -3.87 12.71
C TYR A 21 6.63 -2.70 11.73
N VAL A 22 5.70 -2.79 10.80
CA VAL A 22 5.26 -1.63 10.05
C VAL A 22 4.40 -0.79 10.98
N THR A 23 4.76 0.48 11.13
CA THR A 23 4.09 1.38 12.07
C THR A 23 3.38 2.53 11.35
N CYS A 24 2.40 3.13 12.02
CA CYS A 24 1.71 4.29 11.49
C CYS A 24 2.63 5.50 11.32
N GLY A 25 2.47 6.16 10.17
CA GLY A 25 3.36 7.24 9.73
C GLY A 25 4.69 6.76 9.14
N SER A 26 4.94 5.45 9.07
CA SER A 26 6.08 4.92 8.32
C SER A 26 5.98 5.31 6.84
N VAL A 27 7.11 5.74 6.31
CA VAL A 27 7.30 5.96 4.89
C VAL A 27 7.82 4.66 4.30
N ILE A 28 6.92 3.72 4.07
CA ILE A 28 7.17 2.74 3.01
C ILE A 28 7.12 3.52 1.70
N LYS A 29 7.61 2.98 0.59
CA LYS A 29 7.44 3.54 -0.77
C LYS A 29 5.99 3.94 -1.12
N LEU A 30 5.02 3.66 -0.24
CA LEU A 30 3.71 4.28 -0.15
C LEU A 30 3.48 4.72 1.31
N ARG A 31 3.21 6.00 1.55
CA ARG A 31 3.00 6.55 2.90
C ARG A 31 1.63 6.20 3.42
N ASN A 32 1.53 5.66 4.64
CA ASN A 32 0.25 5.51 5.33
C ASN A 32 -0.21 6.89 5.85
N ASN A 33 -1.38 7.37 5.41
CA ASN A 33 -1.98 8.61 5.91
C ASN A 33 -3.34 8.33 6.56
N TYR A 34 -3.31 7.86 7.81
CA TYR A 34 -4.50 7.53 8.60
C TYR A 34 -5.08 8.74 9.37
N ASP A 35 -4.56 9.96 9.18
CA ASP A 35 -4.99 11.14 9.95
C ASP A 35 -6.45 11.58 9.72
N THR A 36 -7.20 10.95 8.81
CA THR A 36 -8.61 11.30 8.53
C THR A 36 -9.61 10.15 8.58
N LEU A 37 -9.24 8.97 9.11
CA LEU A 37 -10.21 7.93 9.45
C LEU A 37 -10.45 7.98 10.96
N LYS A 38 -11.71 7.92 11.42
CA LYS A 38 -12.07 7.91 12.85
C LYS A 38 -11.55 6.63 13.53
N GLY A 39 -10.29 6.69 13.90
CA GLY A 39 -9.50 5.78 14.71
C GLY A 39 -8.14 6.46 14.79
N LYS A 40 -7.53 6.58 15.96
CA LYS A 40 -6.23 7.26 16.07
C LYS A 40 -5.17 6.18 16.02
N CYS A 41 -4.61 5.87 14.86
CA CYS A 41 -3.35 5.14 14.84
C CYS A 41 -2.24 6.12 15.21
N LYS A 42 -1.67 5.99 16.41
CA LYS A 42 -0.64 6.93 16.86
C LYS A 42 0.62 6.71 16.04
N ARG A 43 1.33 7.80 15.69
CA ARG A 43 2.58 7.68 14.93
C ARG A 43 3.56 6.77 15.68
N GLY A 44 4.12 5.79 14.98
CA GLY A 44 5.03 4.79 15.54
C GLY A 44 4.34 3.61 16.25
N GLU A 45 3.01 3.58 16.33
CA GLU A 45 2.24 2.40 16.73
C GLU A 45 2.24 1.36 15.61
N ALA A 46 2.36 0.08 15.97
CA ALA A 46 2.33 -1.02 15.01
C ALA A 46 0.96 -1.10 14.32
N ILE A 47 0.98 -1.38 13.02
CA ILE A 47 -0.24 -1.64 12.24
C ILE A 47 -0.66 -3.08 12.50
N LYS A 48 -1.90 -3.29 12.92
CA LYS A 48 -2.43 -4.62 13.19
C LYS A 48 -2.94 -5.27 11.92
N CYS A 49 -2.89 -6.60 11.90
CA CYS A 49 -3.61 -7.35 10.88
C CYS A 49 -5.12 -7.13 11.10
N GLY A 50 -5.83 -6.81 10.02
CA GLY A 50 -7.22 -6.36 10.06
C GLY A 50 -7.39 -4.84 10.09
N ASP A 51 -6.33 -4.07 10.31
CA ASP A 51 -6.44 -2.60 10.29
C ASP A 51 -6.77 -2.09 8.89
N LYS A 52 -7.56 -1.02 8.87
CA LYS A 52 -7.85 -0.24 7.68
C LYS A 52 -6.79 0.84 7.50
N ILE A 53 -6.15 0.87 6.34
CA ILE A 53 -5.13 1.84 5.98
C ILE A 53 -5.44 2.53 4.66
N ARG A 54 -4.74 3.63 4.39
CA ARG A 54 -4.69 4.28 3.06
C ARG A 54 -3.24 4.41 2.62
N LEU A 55 -2.95 4.02 1.39
CA LEU A 55 -1.60 4.04 0.83
C LEU A 55 -1.45 5.23 -0.11
N MET A 56 -0.69 6.25 0.31
CA MET A 56 -0.47 7.46 -0.47
C MET A 56 0.82 7.37 -1.28
N HIS A 57 0.75 7.67 -2.57
CA HIS A 57 1.93 7.84 -3.40
C HIS A 57 2.67 9.14 -3.03
N LEU A 58 3.95 9.03 -2.67
CA LEU A 58 4.70 10.14 -2.08
C LEU A 58 4.88 11.34 -3.00
N THR A 59 5.09 11.11 -4.30
CA THR A 59 5.38 12.18 -5.26
C THR A 59 4.12 12.91 -5.69
N THR A 60 3.05 12.17 -6.04
CA THR A 60 1.81 12.76 -6.56
C THR A 60 0.76 13.07 -5.49
N LYS A 61 0.94 12.54 -4.28
CA LYS A 61 0.00 12.65 -3.16
C LYS A 61 -1.40 12.09 -3.44
N CYS A 62 -1.55 11.25 -4.45
CA CYS A 62 -2.77 10.48 -4.66
C CYS A 62 -2.80 9.26 -3.73
N LEU A 63 -3.98 8.69 -3.56
CA LEU A 63 -4.23 7.49 -2.80
C LEU A 63 -4.36 6.28 -3.73
N LEU A 64 -3.88 5.13 -3.27
CA LEU A 64 -4.15 3.85 -3.91
C LEU A 64 -5.64 3.57 -3.81
N HIS A 65 -6.28 3.45 -4.97
CA HIS A 65 -7.72 3.47 -5.07
C HIS A 65 -8.23 2.30 -5.92
N SER A 66 -9.43 1.82 -5.61
CA SER A 66 -10.12 0.88 -6.48
C SER A 66 -11.63 1.12 -6.47
N HIS A 67 -12.29 0.64 -7.52
CA HIS A 67 -13.70 0.89 -7.80
C HIS A 67 -14.23 -0.15 -8.80
N MET A 68 -15.53 -0.18 -9.07
CA MET A 68 -16.18 -1.19 -9.91
C MET A 68 -15.96 -0.97 -11.43
N PHE A 69 -14.70 -0.82 -11.84
CA PHE A 69 -14.26 -0.76 -13.24
C PHE A 69 -13.29 -1.90 -13.55
N ASN A 70 -13.30 -2.36 -14.80
CA ASN A 70 -12.40 -3.41 -15.27
C ASN A 70 -10.98 -2.87 -15.46
N ALA A 71 -9.98 -3.70 -15.16
CA ALA A 71 -8.59 -3.38 -15.39
C ALA A 71 -8.29 -3.21 -16.90
N PRO A 72 -7.33 -2.34 -17.28
CA PRO A 72 -7.09 -1.99 -18.68
C PRO A 72 -6.67 -3.16 -19.58
N LEU A 73 -5.85 -4.07 -19.08
CA LEU A 73 -5.37 -5.25 -19.83
C LEU A 73 -6.12 -6.51 -19.39
N SER A 74 -6.39 -6.65 -18.09
CA SER A 74 -7.03 -7.83 -17.52
C SER A 74 -8.54 -7.63 -17.28
N ARG A 75 -9.37 -7.74 -18.32
CA ARG A 75 -10.82 -7.42 -18.27
C ARG A 75 -11.66 -8.17 -17.22
N GLY A 76 -11.18 -9.27 -16.65
CA GLY A 76 -11.85 -10.00 -15.56
C GLY A 76 -11.45 -9.55 -14.15
N ASN A 77 -10.47 -8.65 -14.04
CA ASN A 77 -9.98 -8.10 -12.78
C ASN A 77 -10.38 -6.63 -12.65
N GLN A 78 -10.35 -6.12 -11.42
CA GLN A 78 -10.74 -4.75 -11.10
C GLN A 78 -9.58 -3.78 -11.32
N GLU A 79 -9.87 -2.59 -11.80
CA GLU A 79 -8.88 -1.52 -11.95
C GLU A 79 -8.38 -1.05 -10.57
N VAL A 80 -7.07 -0.84 -10.48
CA VAL A 80 -6.43 -0.15 -9.37
C VAL A 80 -5.79 1.12 -9.91
N SER A 81 -6.05 2.24 -9.24
CA SER A 81 -5.64 3.55 -9.71
C SER A 81 -5.01 4.39 -8.60
N CYS A 82 -4.60 5.59 -8.99
CA CYS A 82 -4.06 6.65 -8.15
C CYS A 82 -5.09 7.79 -8.20
N PHE A 83 -5.88 7.91 -7.13
CA PHE A 83 -7.03 8.81 -7.04
C PHE A 83 -6.79 9.96 -6.06
N GLY A 84 -7.52 11.07 -6.26
CA GLY A 84 -7.41 12.22 -5.38
C GLY A 84 -6.08 12.97 -5.47
N LYS A 85 -5.92 13.96 -4.59
CA LYS A 85 -4.73 14.82 -4.48
C LYS A 85 -4.51 15.20 -3.02
N ASN A 86 -3.25 15.39 -2.63
CA ASN A 86 -2.88 15.82 -1.28
C ASN A 86 -3.44 14.92 -0.14
N GLY A 87 -3.70 13.65 -0.43
CA GLY A 87 -4.29 12.70 0.53
C GLY A 87 -5.80 12.87 0.74
N GLU A 88 -6.46 13.71 -0.05
CA GLU A 88 -7.92 13.78 -0.12
C GLU A 88 -8.45 12.74 -1.10
N GLY A 89 -9.52 12.05 -0.70
CA GLY A 89 -10.17 11.01 -1.49
C GLY A 89 -11.43 10.50 -0.77
N ASP A 90 -11.83 9.26 -1.02
CA ASP A 90 -13.10 8.69 -0.57
C ASP A 90 -12.95 7.26 -0.02
N THR A 91 -14.05 6.51 0.08
CA THR A 91 -14.04 5.15 0.64
C THR A 91 -13.29 4.13 -0.22
N GLY A 92 -13.14 4.40 -1.53
CA GLY A 92 -12.38 3.56 -2.45
C GLY A 92 -10.87 3.60 -2.23
N ASP A 93 -10.39 4.39 -1.26
CA ASP A 93 -8.98 4.44 -0.87
C ASP A 93 -8.64 3.52 0.31
N HIS A 94 -9.64 2.83 0.88
CA HIS A 94 -9.51 2.02 2.07
C HIS A 94 -9.08 0.58 1.77
N TRP A 95 -7.98 0.17 2.39
CA TRP A 95 -7.42 -1.17 2.27
C TRP A 95 -7.27 -1.81 3.64
N ILE A 96 -7.82 -3.01 3.81
CA ILE A 96 -7.69 -3.83 5.00
C ILE A 96 -6.39 -4.63 4.89
N VAL A 97 -5.53 -4.50 5.88
CA VAL A 97 -4.27 -5.25 5.99
C VAL A 97 -4.59 -6.69 6.36
N THR A 98 -4.07 -7.65 5.60
CA THR A 98 -4.25 -9.08 5.87
C THR A 98 -2.89 -9.75 5.94
N CYS A 99 -2.53 -10.22 7.14
CA CYS A 99 -1.26 -10.84 7.48
C CYS A 99 -1.47 -11.98 8.48
N ASN A 100 -0.43 -12.78 8.72
CA ASN A 100 -0.53 -14.04 9.48
C ASN A 100 -0.26 -13.90 10.99
N THR A 101 0.12 -12.70 11.43
CA THR A 101 0.46 -12.35 12.81
C THR A 101 -0.58 -11.41 13.39
N ASP A 102 -0.43 -10.97 14.63
CA ASP A 102 -1.32 -9.93 15.19
C ASP A 102 -1.01 -8.54 14.61
N GLU A 103 0.27 -8.31 14.32
CA GLU A 103 0.81 -7.05 13.80
C GLU A 103 1.57 -7.29 12.51
N TRP A 104 1.54 -6.34 11.58
CA TRP A 104 2.24 -6.45 10.31
C TRP A 104 3.75 -6.29 10.52
N LEU A 105 4.46 -7.42 10.49
CA LEU A 105 5.92 -7.47 10.58
C LEU A 105 6.60 -6.98 9.30
N ARG A 106 7.72 -6.26 9.46
CA ARG A 106 8.55 -5.84 8.33
C ARG A 106 9.14 -7.06 7.64
N GLY A 107 9.06 -7.05 6.33
CA GLY A 107 9.60 -8.12 5.50
C GLY A 107 8.74 -9.39 5.48
N GLU A 108 7.66 -9.46 6.26
CA GLU A 108 6.72 -10.57 6.19
C GLU A 108 5.69 -10.37 5.06
N PRO A 109 5.17 -11.45 4.47
CA PRO A 109 4.12 -11.39 3.48
C PRO A 109 2.85 -10.72 4.01
N VAL A 110 2.28 -9.82 3.22
CA VAL A 110 1.02 -9.13 3.51
C VAL A 110 0.16 -9.10 2.26
N ARG A 111 -1.14 -8.98 2.46
CA ARG A 111 -2.13 -8.74 1.40
C ARG A 111 -2.97 -7.52 1.77
N PHE A 112 -3.49 -6.84 0.76
CA PHE A 112 -4.36 -5.67 0.95
C PHE A 112 -5.71 -5.96 0.31
N LYS A 113 -6.77 -6.01 1.12
CA LYS A 113 -8.13 -6.21 0.67
C LYS A 113 -8.84 -4.86 0.58
N HIS A 114 -9.28 -4.48 -0.61
CA HIS A 114 -10.09 -3.28 -0.81
C HIS A 114 -11.39 -3.38 -0.02
N GLU A 115 -11.69 -2.39 0.81
CA GLU A 115 -12.83 -2.44 1.73
C GLU A 115 -14.16 -2.56 0.98
N ASP A 116 -14.43 -1.64 0.05
CA ASP A 116 -15.75 -1.51 -0.58
C ASP A 116 -16.09 -2.70 -1.48
N THR A 117 -15.09 -3.26 -2.17
CA THR A 117 -15.32 -4.31 -3.19
C THR A 117 -14.85 -5.71 -2.77
N GLY A 118 -14.11 -5.81 -1.67
CA GLY A 118 -13.53 -7.05 -1.18
C GLY A 118 -12.43 -7.66 -2.05
N LYS A 119 -12.00 -7.01 -3.13
CA LYS A 119 -10.91 -7.48 -4.00
C LYS A 119 -9.54 -7.31 -3.35
N PHE A 120 -8.60 -8.17 -3.69
CA PHE A 120 -7.23 -8.10 -3.21
C PHE A 120 -6.31 -7.42 -4.22
N LEU A 121 -5.47 -6.49 -3.75
CA LEU A 121 -4.42 -5.88 -4.55
C LEU A 121 -3.45 -6.96 -5.03
N ALA A 122 -3.24 -7.07 -6.33
CA ALA A 122 -2.37 -8.07 -6.94
C ALA A 122 -1.68 -7.54 -8.19
N SER A 123 -0.58 -8.18 -8.59
CA SER A 123 -0.06 -8.04 -9.95
C SER A 123 -0.81 -9.00 -10.89
N SER A 124 -1.21 -8.53 -12.07
CA SER A 124 -1.88 -9.40 -13.05
C SER A 124 -0.89 -10.28 -13.84
N GLY A 125 0.41 -9.98 -13.79
CA GLY A 125 1.44 -10.57 -14.64
C GLY A 125 1.47 -10.01 -16.06
N GLN A 126 0.50 -9.20 -16.46
CA GLN A 126 0.53 -8.48 -17.73
C GLN A 126 1.45 -7.26 -17.63
N GLN A 127 2.01 -6.84 -18.77
CA GLN A 127 2.85 -5.66 -18.85
C GLN A 127 2.31 -4.69 -19.90
N TYR A 128 2.42 -3.41 -19.63
CA TYR A 128 2.09 -2.36 -20.59
C TYR A 128 3.15 -2.26 -21.69
N GLY A 129 2.70 -1.85 -22.87
CA GLY A 129 3.55 -1.39 -23.97
C GLY A 129 3.87 0.10 -23.87
N ARG A 130 4.18 0.73 -25.01
CA ARG A 130 4.39 2.19 -25.06
C ARG A 130 3.16 2.96 -24.56
N PRO A 131 3.33 4.10 -23.86
CA PRO A 131 4.60 4.77 -23.52
C PRO A 131 5.28 4.28 -22.23
N ILE A 132 4.68 3.32 -21.52
CA ILE A 132 5.14 2.82 -20.20
C ILE A 132 5.62 1.37 -20.30
N SER A 133 6.41 1.09 -21.34
CA SER A 133 6.77 -0.26 -21.74
C SER A 133 7.47 -1.03 -20.61
N GLY A 134 7.02 -2.25 -20.36
CA GLY A 134 7.60 -3.16 -19.37
C GLY A 134 7.09 -2.95 -17.93
N GLN A 135 6.27 -1.93 -17.67
CA GLN A 135 5.62 -1.80 -16.37
C GLN A 135 4.51 -2.85 -16.22
N GLY A 136 4.48 -3.54 -15.08
CA GLY A 136 3.44 -4.51 -14.77
C GLY A 136 2.10 -3.85 -14.46
N GLU A 137 1.02 -4.51 -14.84
CA GLU A 137 -0.34 -4.10 -14.44
C GLU A 137 -0.64 -4.57 -13.01
N VAL A 138 -1.19 -3.64 -12.22
CA VAL A 138 -1.70 -3.86 -10.87
C VAL A 138 -3.22 -3.85 -10.92
N VAL A 139 -3.85 -4.82 -10.24
CA VAL A 139 -5.29 -5.09 -10.34
C VAL A 139 -5.88 -5.50 -8.99
N GLY A 140 -7.21 -5.47 -8.88
CA GLY A 140 -7.97 -6.08 -7.79
C GLY A 140 -8.53 -7.45 -8.21
N VAL A 141 -8.20 -8.51 -7.47
CA VAL A 141 -8.66 -9.90 -7.76
C VAL A 141 -9.62 -10.42 -6.70
N SER A 142 -10.58 -11.27 -7.09
CA SER A 142 -11.53 -11.90 -6.13
C SER A 142 -10.88 -13.01 -5.31
N SER A 143 -10.05 -13.83 -5.96
CA SER A 143 -9.41 -15.01 -5.38
C SER A 143 -7.92 -14.74 -5.24
N PRO A 144 -7.42 -14.36 -4.05
CA PRO A 144 -6.03 -13.99 -3.87
C PRO A 144 -5.12 -15.21 -3.94
N GLY A 145 -4.38 -15.35 -5.04
CA GLY A 145 -3.27 -16.31 -5.18
C GLY A 145 -1.94 -15.75 -4.65
N ASN A 146 -0.84 -16.27 -5.17
CA ASN A 146 0.51 -15.80 -4.85
C ASN A 146 0.77 -14.37 -5.33
N SER A 147 0.09 -13.95 -6.41
CA SER A 147 0.22 -12.60 -6.99
C SER A 147 -0.32 -11.47 -6.11
N ALA A 148 -1.08 -11.81 -5.07
CA ALA A 148 -1.62 -10.86 -4.11
C ALA A 148 -0.70 -10.64 -2.90
N TYR A 149 0.34 -11.47 -2.73
CA TYR A 149 1.31 -11.26 -1.65
C TYR A 149 2.27 -10.13 -1.98
N TRP A 150 2.39 -9.21 -1.04
CA TRP A 150 3.33 -8.10 -1.04
C TRP A 150 4.29 -8.25 0.14
N LYS A 151 5.43 -7.60 0.03
CA LYS A 151 6.42 -7.53 1.10
C LYS A 151 6.96 -6.11 1.16
N THR A 152 7.16 -5.59 2.36
CA THR A 152 7.91 -4.35 2.50
C THR A 152 9.38 -4.61 2.21
N SER A 153 9.99 -3.82 1.34
CA SER A 153 11.44 -3.84 1.12
C SER A 153 12.12 -2.69 1.84
N GLU A 154 12.12 -1.51 1.23
CA GLU A 154 12.76 -0.29 1.72
C GLU A 154 11.73 0.69 2.28
N GLY A 155 12.07 1.34 3.39
CA GLY A 155 11.23 2.35 4.01
C GLY A 155 11.81 2.95 5.28
N VAL A 156 11.26 4.08 5.69
CA VAL A 156 11.51 4.71 6.98
C VAL A 156 10.39 4.32 7.93
N TYR A 157 10.73 3.58 8.98
CA TYR A 157 9.75 3.10 9.95
C TYR A 157 9.75 3.96 11.21
N MET A 158 8.59 4.45 11.62
CA MET A 158 8.48 5.31 12.80
C MET A 158 8.55 4.47 14.07
N ILE A 159 9.30 4.93 15.06
CA ILE A 159 9.32 4.31 16.39
C ILE A 159 8.32 5.06 17.27
N LYS A 160 7.61 4.34 18.14
CA LYS A 160 6.72 4.96 19.14
C LYS A 160 7.54 5.91 20.01
N SER A 161 7.14 7.19 20.08
CA SER A 161 7.77 8.14 21.00
C SER A 161 7.57 7.63 22.44
N LYS A 162 8.65 7.52 23.21
CA LYS A 162 8.53 7.35 24.66
C LYS A 162 7.81 8.59 25.19
N GLU A 163 6.69 8.41 25.88
CA GLU A 163 6.06 9.50 26.62
C GLU A 163 7.11 10.02 27.61
N ALA A 164 7.50 11.29 27.46
CA ALA A 164 8.32 11.96 28.45
C ALA A 164 7.42 12.18 29.67
N ASN A 165 7.52 11.27 30.64
CA ASN A 165 6.99 11.51 31.98
C ASN A 165 7.77 12.69 32.55
N TYR A 166 7.16 13.88 32.59
CA TYR A 166 7.63 15.02 33.35
C TYR A 166 6.96 15.02 34.73
#